data_AF-A0A9N7VG18-F1
#
_entry.id   AF-A0A9N7VG18-F1
#
_cell.length_a   1.000
_cell.length_b   1.000
_cell.length_c   1.000
_cell.angle_alpha   90.00
_cell.angle_beta   90.00
_cell.angle_gamma   90.00
#
_symmetry.space_group_name_H-M   'P 1'
#
loop_
_entity.id
_entity.type
_entity.pdbx_description
1 polymer ?
#
loop_
_entity_poly.entity_id
_entity_poly.type
_entity_poly.pdbx_seq_one_letter_code
_entity_poly.pdbx_strand_id
1 'polypeptide(L)'
;MLGTELTGQLPFKQVLFHSLVRDKHGRKMSKSLGNVIDPLDVIHGVSLERLQEKVMEGNLDPREQLLAIEAQRKDFPKGIPQCGTDALRFALCSHKMQGE
;
A
#
# COMPACT_ATOMS: atom_id res chain seq x y z
N MET A 1 12.45 20.32 17.67
CA MET A 1 11.55 19.14 17.71
C MET A 1 10.85 19.13 19.06
N LEU A 2 9.58 18.74 19.12
CA LEU A 2 8.79 18.78 20.37
C LEU A 2 9.47 18.03 21.53
N GLY A 3 10.11 16.88 21.25
CA GLY A 3 10.85 16.12 22.27
C GLY A 3 11.98 16.93 22.90
N THR A 4 12.83 17.57 22.10
CA THR A 4 13.95 18.38 22.60
C THR A 4 13.50 19.59 23.41
N GLU A 5 12.40 20.23 23.00
CA GLU A 5 11.86 21.39 23.69
C GLU A 5 11.32 21.04 25.09
N LEU A 6 10.66 19.88 25.22
CA LEU A 6 10.02 19.48 26.47
C LEU A 6 10.96 18.73 27.43
N THR A 7 11.96 18.02 26.90
CA THR A 7 12.78 17.10 27.70
C THR A 7 14.28 17.43 27.69
N GLY A 8 14.73 18.37 26.84
CA GLY A 8 16.14 18.66 26.65
C GLY A 8 16.93 17.53 25.98
N GLN A 9 16.25 16.49 25.47
CA GLN A 9 16.88 15.30 24.90
C GLN A 9 16.33 14.99 23.50
N LEU A 10 17.14 14.32 22.68
CA LEU A 10 16.67 13.80 21.39
C LEU A 10 15.69 12.65 21.62
N PRO A 11 14.55 12.59 20.89
CA PRO A 11 13.55 11.55 21.09
C PRO A 11 14.03 10.15 20.68
N PHE A 12 14.95 10.07 19.71
CA PHE A 12 15.52 8.80 19.22
C PHE A 12 16.99 9.02 18.86
N LYS A 13 17.83 8.01 19.08
CA LYS A 13 19.26 8.03 18.70
C LYS A 13 19.49 7.62 17.23
N GLN A 14 18.59 6.81 16.69
CA GLN A 14 18.65 6.29 15.34
C GLN A 14 17.24 6.29 14.74
N VAL A 15 17.15 6.68 13.48
CA VAL A 15 15.91 6.64 12.69
C VAL A 15 16.17 5.77 11.47
N LEU A 16 15.41 4.68 11.34
CA LEU A 16 15.48 3.78 10.20
C LEU A 16 14.34 4.12 9.24
N PHE A 17 14.69 4.58 8.03
CA PHE A 17 13.71 4.88 6.98
C PHE A 17 13.56 3.69 6.04
N HIS A 18 12.33 3.36 5.66
CA HIS A 18 12.04 2.43 4.58
C HIS A 18 11.47 3.18 3.37
N SER A 19 11.60 2.59 2.18
CA SER A 19 11.02 3.15 0.96
C SER A 19 9.49 3.11 1.00
N LEU A 20 8.86 3.94 0.16
CA LEU A 20 7.43 3.90 -0.09
C LEU A 20 7.10 2.83 -1.11
N VAL A 21 6.06 2.03 -0.83
CA VAL A 21 5.52 1.08 -1.81
C VAL A 21 4.66 1.84 -2.82
N ARG A 22 4.81 1.48 -4.10
CA ARG A 22 4.16 2.14 -5.24
C ARG A 22 3.23 1.16 -5.97
N ASP A 23 2.22 1.71 -6.63
CA ASP A 23 1.39 0.95 -7.57
C ASP A 23 2.15 0.66 -8.87
N LYS A 24 1.53 -0.12 -9.77
CA LYS A 24 2.08 -0.48 -11.08
C LYS A 24 2.37 0.74 -11.98
N HIS A 25 1.72 1.87 -11.71
CA HIS A 25 1.90 3.13 -12.45
C HIS A 25 2.95 4.03 -11.79
N GLY A 26 3.63 3.56 -10.74
CA GLY A 26 4.68 4.29 -10.04
C GLY A 26 4.16 5.35 -9.06
N ARG A 27 2.84 5.41 -8.83
CA ARG A 27 2.23 6.33 -7.84
C ARG A 27 2.36 5.72 -6.45
N LYS A 28 2.52 6.56 -5.43
CA LYS A 28 2.50 6.14 -4.03
C LYS A 28 1.19 5.39 -3.75
N MET A 29 1.24 4.24 -3.08
CA MET A 29 0.03 3.63 -2.55
C MET A 29 -0.56 4.50 -1.44
N SER A 30 -1.81 4.91 -1.59
CA SER A 30 -2.49 5.80 -0.65
C SER A 30 -4.01 5.67 -0.73
N LYS A 31 -4.67 5.81 0.43
CA LYS A 31 -6.13 5.69 0.53
C LYS A 31 -6.85 6.72 -0.36
N SER A 32 -6.30 7.93 -0.48
CA SER A 32 -6.88 9.01 -1.29
C SER A 32 -6.86 8.74 -2.79
N LEU A 33 -5.98 7.86 -3.29
CA LEU A 33 -5.88 7.48 -4.70
C LEU A 33 -6.60 6.14 -5.01
N GLY A 34 -7.15 5.47 -4.01
CA GLY A 34 -7.82 4.16 -4.18
C GLY A 34 -6.96 3.03 -4.68
N ASN A 35 -5.63 3.22 -4.71
CA ASN A 35 -4.67 2.24 -5.21
C ASN A 35 -4.01 1.41 -4.10
N VAL A 36 -4.61 1.37 -2.90
CA VAL A 36 -4.10 0.56 -1.79
C VAL A 36 -4.56 -0.88 -1.98
N ILE A 37 -3.61 -1.81 -1.87
CA ILE A 37 -3.88 -3.24 -1.76
C ILE A 37 -3.75 -3.65 -0.30
N ASP A 38 -4.75 -4.36 0.21
CA ASP A 38 -4.72 -4.95 1.54
C ASP A 38 -3.73 -6.13 1.54
N PRO A 39 -2.73 -6.19 2.43
CA PRO A 39 -1.81 -7.33 2.48
C PRO A 39 -2.52 -8.66 2.70
N LEU A 40 -3.67 -8.69 3.37
CA LEU A 40 -4.45 -9.92 3.56
C LEU A 40 -5.03 -10.45 2.25
N ASP A 41 -5.39 -9.56 1.33
CA ASP A 41 -5.86 -9.93 -0.02
C ASP A 41 -4.75 -10.59 -0.84
N VAL A 42 -3.48 -10.20 -0.61
CA VAL A 42 -2.33 -10.87 -1.23
C VAL A 42 -2.06 -12.22 -0.58
N ILE A 43 -2.19 -12.31 0.74
CA ILE A 43 -1.92 -13.54 1.50
C ILE A 43 -2.93 -14.64 1.18
N HIS A 44 -4.23 -14.29 1.15
CA HIS A 44 -5.34 -15.23 1.01
C HIS A 44 -5.95 -15.27 -0.39
N GLY A 45 -5.63 -14.29 -1.23
CA GLY A 45 -6.31 -14.07 -2.50
C GLY A 45 -7.61 -13.29 -2.31
N VAL A 46 -8.05 -12.61 -3.37
CA VAL A 46 -9.30 -11.85 -3.38
C VAL A 46 -9.83 -11.75 -4.80
N SER A 47 -11.16 -11.73 -4.96
CA SER A 47 -11.79 -11.54 -6.28
C SER A 47 -11.78 -10.07 -6.70
N LEU A 48 -11.96 -9.82 -8.00
CA LEU A 48 -12.04 -8.45 -8.53
C LEU A 48 -13.26 -7.70 -7.97
N GLU A 49 -14.37 -8.38 -7.78
CA GLU A 49 -15.60 -7.80 -7.23
C GLU A 49 -15.36 -7.29 -5.82
N ARG A 50 -14.71 -8.11 -4.97
CA ARG A 50 -14.41 -7.71 -3.60
C ARG A 50 -13.39 -6.57 -3.53
N LEU A 51 -12.44 -6.52 -4.46
CA LEU A 51 -11.52 -5.37 -4.58
C LEU A 51 -12.27 -4.07 -4.92
N GLN A 52 -13.25 -4.12 -5.82
CA GLN A 52 -14.05 -2.96 -6.21
C GLN A 52 -14.99 -2.52 -5.09
N GLU A 53 -15.62 -3.47 -4.38
CA GLU A 53 -16.43 -3.18 -3.18
C GLU A 53 -15.65 -2.39 -2.15
N LYS A 54 -14.42 -2.81 -1.82
CA LYS A 54 -13.55 -2.09 -0.87
C LYS A 54 -13.25 -0.65 -1.31
N VAL A 55 -13.12 -0.40 -2.61
CA VAL A 55 -12.91 0.97 -3.14
C VAL A 55 -14.18 1.81 -2.98
N MET A 56 -15.34 1.22 -3.23
CA MET A 56 -16.64 1.90 -3.08
C MET A 56 -17.01 2.19 -1.62
N GLU A 57 -16.65 1.30 -0.69
CA GLU A 57 -16.80 1.51 0.75
C GLU A 57 -15.89 2.64 1.28
N GLY A 58 -14.82 2.97 0.56
CA GLY A 58 -13.85 3.96 0.95
C GLY A 58 -14.32 5.41 0.75
N ASN A 59 -13.90 6.29 1.67
CA ASN A 59 -14.13 7.74 1.55
C ASN A 59 -13.13 8.37 0.55
N LEU A 60 -13.42 8.21 -0.74
CA LEU A 60 -12.61 8.70 -1.86
C LEU A 60 -13.38 9.69 -2.70
N ASP A 61 -12.64 10.55 -3.42
CA ASP A 61 -13.26 11.39 -4.45
C ASP A 61 -13.88 10.49 -5.54
N PRO A 62 -15.12 10.78 -6.00
CA PRO A 62 -15.78 9.95 -7.01
C PRO A 62 -14.97 9.76 -8.30
N ARG A 63 -14.13 10.74 -8.68
CA ARG A 63 -13.25 10.62 -9.86
C ARG A 63 -12.15 9.59 -9.63
N GLU A 64 -11.53 9.62 -8.45
CA GLU A 64 -10.49 8.65 -8.07
C GLU A 64 -11.06 7.24 -7.89
N GLN A 65 -12.31 7.11 -7.43
CA GLN A 65 -13.00 5.81 -7.36
C GLN A 65 -13.14 5.17 -8.75
N LEU A 66 -13.58 5.94 -9.76
CA LEU A 66 -13.71 5.44 -11.13
C LEU A 66 -12.36 5.02 -11.70
N LEU A 67 -11.32 5.85 -11.50
CA LEU A 67 -9.95 5.55 -11.93
C LEU A 67 -9.39 4.29 -11.25
N ALA A 68 -9.64 4.12 -9.96
CA ALA A 68 -9.19 2.96 -9.20
C ALA A 68 -9.89 1.68 -9.67
N ILE A 69 -11.21 1.71 -9.89
CA ILE A 69 -11.99 0.57 -10.39
C ILE A 69 -11.50 0.16 -11.80
N GLU A 70 -11.29 1.12 -12.69
CA GLU A 70 -10.78 0.85 -14.03
C GLU A 70 -9.37 0.25 -13.99
N ALA A 71 -8.48 0.80 -13.15
CA ALA A 71 -7.14 0.27 -12.94
C ALA A 71 -7.18 -1.16 -12.39
N GLN A 72 -8.03 -1.45 -11.41
CA GLN A 72 -8.20 -2.80 -10.86
C GLN A 72 -8.66 -3.80 -11.92
N ARG A 73 -9.61 -3.42 -12.79
CA ARG A 73 -10.06 -4.28 -13.90
C ARG A 73 -8.93 -4.63 -14.85
N LYS A 74 -8.04 -3.67 -15.12
CA LYS A 74 -6.90 -3.85 -16.02
C LYS A 74 -5.77 -4.65 -15.39
N ASP A 75 -5.47 -4.40 -14.12
CA ASP A 75 -4.31 -4.95 -13.43
C ASP A 75 -4.60 -6.30 -12.77
N PHE A 76 -5.83 -6.49 -12.28
CA PHE A 76 -6.29 -7.70 -11.58
C PHE A 76 -7.58 -8.23 -12.20
N PRO A 77 -7.60 -8.60 -13.50
CA PRO A 77 -8.83 -8.99 -14.22
C PRO A 77 -9.51 -10.23 -13.62
N LYS A 78 -8.78 -11.05 -12.84
CA LYS A 78 -9.30 -12.22 -12.13
C LYS A 78 -9.17 -12.08 -10.60
N GLY A 79 -8.93 -10.87 -10.11
CA GLY A 79 -8.53 -10.62 -8.74
C GLY A 79 -7.05 -10.90 -8.48
N ILE A 80 -6.67 -10.95 -7.20
CA ILE A 80 -5.32 -11.27 -6.75
C ILE A 80 -5.29 -12.74 -6.34
N PRO A 81 -4.38 -13.56 -6.90
CA PRO A 81 -4.25 -14.95 -6.49
C PRO A 81 -3.68 -15.05 -5.05
N GLN A 82 -3.95 -16.16 -4.39
CA GLN A 82 -3.35 -16.45 -3.09
C GLN A 82 -1.83 -16.63 -3.24
N CYS A 83 -1.06 -15.72 -2.63
CA CYS A 83 0.41 -15.76 -2.67
C CYS A 83 1.02 -16.27 -1.36
N GLY A 84 0.31 -16.17 -0.24
CA GLY A 84 0.81 -16.53 1.08
C GLY A 84 1.74 -15.49 1.72
N THR A 85 1.96 -15.64 3.02
CA THR A 85 2.68 -14.67 3.86
C THR A 85 4.16 -14.55 3.49
N ASP A 86 4.83 -15.68 3.24
CA ASP A 86 6.26 -15.68 2.97
C ASP A 86 6.59 -15.03 1.62
N ALA A 87 5.77 -15.25 0.60
CA ALA A 87 5.95 -14.61 -0.70
C ALA A 87 5.88 -13.09 -0.57
N LEU A 88 4.89 -12.56 0.16
CA LEU A 88 4.76 -11.13 0.41
C LEU A 88 5.97 -10.59 1.20
N ARG A 89 6.38 -11.28 2.27
CA ARG A 89 7.53 -10.86 3.08
C ARG A 89 8.82 -10.83 2.27
N PHE A 90 9.13 -11.90 1.53
CA PHE A 90 10.35 -11.97 0.73
C PHE A 90 10.36 -10.93 -0.39
N ALA A 91 9.22 -10.68 -1.03
CA ALA A 91 9.11 -9.61 -2.02
C ALA A 91 9.46 -8.25 -1.41
N LEU A 92 8.87 -7.90 -0.26
CA LEU A 92 9.15 -6.63 0.42
C LEU A 92 10.60 -6.52 0.91
N CYS A 93 11.17 -7.59 1.46
CA CYS A 93 12.57 -7.62 1.90
C CYS A 93 13.57 -7.58 0.73
N SER A 94 13.18 -8.05 -0.46
CA SER A 94 14.05 -8.01 -1.65
C SER A 94 14.19 -6.61 -2.24
N HIS A 95 13.27 -5.70 -1.92
CA HIS A 95 13.36 -4.31 -2.34
C HIS A 95 14.36 -3.56 -1.46
N LYS A 96 15.36 -2.94 -2.10
CA LYS A 96 16.39 -2.15 -1.43
C LYS A 96 15.77 -1.01 -0.61
N MET A 97 16.33 -0.79 0.57
CA MET A 97 16.06 0.41 1.35
C MET A 97 16.56 1.64 0.59
N GLN A 98 15.82 2.74 0.65
CA GLN A 98 16.20 3.98 -0.04
C GLN A 98 17.50 4.52 0.58
N GLY A 99 18.63 4.42 -0.13
CA GLY A 99 19.95 4.85 0.37
C GLY A 99 21.13 3.92 0.03
N GLU A 100 20.90 2.78 -0.64
CA GLU A 100 21.93 1.83 -1.13
C GLU A 100 21.87 1.58 -2.65
#